data_AF-A0A242CY41-F1
#
_entry.id   AF-A0A242CY41-F1
#
_cell.length_a   1.000
_cell.length_b   1.000
_cell.length_c   1.000
_cell.angle_alpha   90.00
_cell.angle_beta   90.00
_cell.angle_gamma   90.00
#
_symmetry.space_group_name_H-M   'P 1'
#
loop_
_entity.id
_entity.type
_entity.pdbx_description
1 polymer ?
#
loop_
_entity_poly.entity_id
_entity_poly.type
_entity_poly.pdbx_seq_one_letter_code
_entity_poly.pdbx_strand_id
1 'polypeptide(L)'
;MKKILIGLVSLIVIAFVGLQIADKVVKGGEDYYVQITTDGERIDEKDSSGNPYVDYKYSLPGYDKNGEKKVLNFNASKDRPLRREAFLKVTWNEKKGVTSYEEVTQKQLPKKAAEKLGF
;
A
#
# COMPACT_ATOMS: atom_id res chain seq x y z
N MET A 1 -18.19 -13.47 41.22
CA MET A 1 -16.84 -13.23 40.65
C MET A 1 -16.62 -13.92 39.30
N LYS A 2 -16.81 -15.25 39.16
CA LYS A 2 -16.64 -15.94 37.86
C LYS A 2 -17.51 -15.39 36.71
N LYS A 3 -18.78 -15.02 36.95
CA LYS A 3 -19.67 -14.45 35.91
C LYS A 3 -19.23 -13.06 35.41
N ILE A 4 -18.68 -12.24 36.30
CA ILE A 4 -18.13 -10.92 35.95
C ILE A 4 -16.82 -11.08 35.17
N LEU A 5 -15.98 -12.04 35.57
CA LEU A 5 -14.74 -12.36 34.86
C LEU A 5 -15.02 -12.89 33.44
N ILE A 6 -16.02 -13.76 33.27
CA ILE A 6 -16.43 -14.27 31.96
C ILE A 6 -16.95 -13.13 31.07
N GLY A 7 -17.74 -12.20 31.63
CA GLY A 7 -18.21 -11.01 30.90
C GLY A 7 -17.08 -10.05 30.51
N LEU A 8 -16.06 -9.88 31.36
CA LEU A 8 -14.89 -9.06 31.05
C LEU A 8 -14.04 -9.69 29.94
N VAL A 9 -13.81 -11.00 30.01
CA VAL A 9 -13.06 -11.75 29.00
C VAL A 9 -13.80 -11.70 27.65
N SER A 10 -15.13 -11.84 27.61
CA SER A 10 -15.87 -11.75 26.36
C SER A 10 -15.82 -10.35 25.74
N LEU A 11 -15.86 -9.29 26.55
CA LEU A 11 -15.74 -7.91 26.08
C LEU A 11 -14.37 -7.65 25.44
N ILE A 12 -13.29 -8.16 26.05
CA ILE A 12 -11.93 -8.04 25.53
C ILE A 12 -11.81 -8.77 24.18
N VAL A 13 -12.38 -9.97 24.05
CA VAL A 13 -12.37 -10.73 22.80
C VAL A 13 -13.12 -9.97 21.70
N ILE A 14 -14.30 -9.41 22.00
CA ILE A 14 -15.08 -8.61 21.04
C ILE A 14 -14.30 -7.36 20.62
N ALA A 15 -13.68 -6.65 21.56
CA ALA A 15 -12.86 -5.48 21.27
C ALA A 15 -11.65 -5.84 20.38
N PHE A 16 -10.99 -6.97 20.64
CA PHE A 16 -9.86 -7.44 19.84
C PHE A 16 -10.27 -7.80 18.40
N VAL A 17 -11.41 -8.47 18.23
CA VAL A 17 -11.97 -8.76 16.89
C VAL A 17 -12.35 -7.46 16.17
N GLY A 18 -12.94 -6.49 16.87
CA GLY A 18 -13.26 -5.17 16.33
C GLY A 18 -12.02 -4.42 15.83
N LEU A 19 -10.93 -4.46 16.59
CA LEU A 19 -9.65 -3.85 16.22
C LEU A 19 -9.04 -4.50 14.96
N GLN A 20 -9.07 -5.83 14.85
CA GLN A 20 -8.56 -6.55 13.66
C GLN A 20 -9.34 -6.20 12.39
N ILE A 21 -10.67 -6.07 12.49
CA ILE A 21 -11.52 -5.67 11.36
C ILE A 21 -11.25 -4.22 10.98
N ALA A 22 -11.11 -3.32 11.97
CA ALA A 22 -10.76 -1.93 11.73
C ALA A 22 -9.41 -1.82 11.01
N ASP A 23 -8.39 -2.56 11.44
CA ASP A 23 -7.08 -2.58 10.78
C ASP A 23 -7.18 -3.08 9.34
N LYS A 24 -7.98 -4.11 9.08
CA LYS A 24 -8.19 -4.64 7.72
C LYS A 24 -8.99 -3.70 6.83
N VAL A 25 -9.90 -2.90 7.37
CA VAL A 25 -10.63 -1.86 6.61
C VAL A 25 -9.76 -0.61 6.41
N VAL A 26 -8.91 -0.29 7.38
CA VAL A 26 -8.01 0.88 7.36
C VAL A 26 -6.82 0.64 6.42
N LYS A 27 -6.28 -0.58 6.40
CA LYS A 27 -5.12 -0.99 5.58
C LYS A 27 -5.50 -1.78 4.32
N GLY A 28 -6.73 -2.29 4.25
CA GLY A 28 -7.22 -3.04 3.11
C GLY A 28 -7.52 -2.15 1.92
N GLY A 29 -7.43 -2.76 0.75
CA GLY A 29 -7.67 -2.13 -0.53
C GLY A 29 -7.59 -3.17 -1.63
N GLU A 30 -7.75 -2.70 -2.86
CA GLU A 30 -7.52 -3.47 -4.06
C GLU A 30 -6.03 -3.45 -4.40
N ASP A 31 -5.51 -4.59 -4.82
CA ASP A 31 -4.12 -4.70 -5.26
C ASP A 31 -4.00 -4.35 -6.75
N TYR A 32 -3.12 -3.39 -7.02
CA TYR A 32 -2.67 -3.01 -8.36
C TYR A 32 -1.18 -3.32 -8.50
N TYR A 33 -0.73 -3.56 -9.72
CA TYR A 33 0.67 -3.87 -10.02
C TYR A 33 1.24 -2.82 -10.95
N VAL A 34 2.37 -2.22 -10.57
CA VAL A 34 3.07 -1.18 -11.35
C VAL A 34 4.50 -1.64 -11.65
N GLN A 35 5.10 -1.07 -12.70
CA GLN A 35 6.54 -1.09 -12.91
C GLN A 35 7.10 0.31 -12.67
N ILE A 36 8.23 0.42 -11.97
CA ILE A 36 8.93 1.69 -11.79
C ILE A 36 9.61 2.10 -13.10
N THR A 37 9.04 3.09 -13.78
CA THR A 37 9.52 3.58 -15.09
C THR A 37 10.16 4.97 -15.03
N THR A 38 10.15 5.62 -13.86
CA THR A 38 10.77 6.93 -13.61
C THR A 38 11.53 6.89 -12.29
N ASP A 39 12.32 7.92 -12.02
CA ASP A 39 13.02 8.06 -10.74
C ASP A 39 12.14 8.77 -9.68
N GLY A 40 10.86 8.99 -10.01
CA GLY A 40 9.95 9.83 -9.24
C GLY A 40 10.33 11.32 -9.30
N GLU A 41 9.44 12.15 -8.76
CA GLU A 41 9.71 13.56 -8.50
C GLU A 41 10.29 13.68 -7.09
N ARG A 42 11.54 14.14 -6.97
CA ARG A 42 12.17 14.40 -5.67
C ARG A 42 11.53 15.62 -5.03
N ILE A 43 11.19 15.52 -3.75
CA ILE A 43 10.64 16.61 -2.96
C ILE A 43 11.35 16.66 -1.62
N ASP A 44 11.81 17.86 -1.28
CA ASP A 44 12.38 18.18 0.03
C ASP A 44 11.25 18.69 0.93
N GLU A 45 10.86 17.90 1.93
CA GLU A 45 9.79 18.22 2.87
C GLU A 45 10.36 18.37 4.29
N LYS A 46 9.52 18.82 5.23
CA LYS A 46 9.85 18.90 6.65
C LYS A 46 8.77 18.21 7.46
N ASP A 47 9.17 17.45 8.47
CA ASP A 47 8.23 16.84 9.41
C ASP A 47 7.57 17.90 10.31
N SER A 48 6.66 17.46 11.18
CA SER A 48 5.98 18.35 12.14
C SER A 48 6.93 19.02 13.15
N SER A 49 8.15 18.51 13.31
CA SER A 49 9.20 19.07 14.17
C SER A 49 10.18 19.97 13.38
N GLY A 50 9.99 20.12 12.07
CA GLY A 50 10.83 20.91 11.19
C GLY A 50 12.08 20.18 10.67
N ASN A 51 12.24 18.88 10.94
CA ASN A 51 13.37 18.11 10.43
C ASN A 51 13.20 17.86 8.93
N PRO A 52 14.22 18.14 8.11
CA PRO A 52 14.13 17.90 6.68
C PRO A 52 14.12 16.40 6.37
N TYR A 53 13.29 16.00 5.41
CA TYR A 53 13.35 14.68 4.80
C TYR A 53 13.14 14.78 3.29
N VAL A 54 13.60 13.76 2.58
CA VAL A 54 13.39 13.62 1.14
C VAL A 54 12.29 12.61 0.90
N ASP A 55 11.41 12.94 -0.03
CA ASP A 55 10.40 12.03 -0.57
C ASP A 55 10.52 11.98 -2.10
N TYR A 56 10.02 10.90 -2.68
CA TYR A 56 9.90 10.73 -4.13
C TYR A 56 8.45 10.44 -4.48
N LYS A 57 7.81 11.36 -5.22
CA LYS A 57 6.43 11.17 -5.69
C LYS A 57 6.40 10.41 -7.01
N TYR A 58 5.49 9.46 -7.10
CA TYR A 58 5.26 8.64 -8.29
C TYR A 58 3.81 8.80 -8.74
N SER A 59 3.63 8.85 -10.06
CA SER A 59 2.34 8.71 -10.73
C SER A 59 2.52 7.70 -11.85
N LEU A 60 2.12 6.45 -11.59
CA LEU A 60 2.39 5.32 -12.48
C LEU A 60 1.10 4.61 -12.89
N PRO A 61 0.98 4.15 -14.14
CA PRO A 61 -0.10 3.25 -14.51
C PRO A 61 0.10 1.91 -13.82
N GLY A 62 -0.94 1.41 -13.17
CA GLY A 62 -0.99 0.09 -12.56
C GLY A 62 -2.19 -0.69 -13.03
N TYR A 63 -2.09 -2.01 -12.90
CA TYR A 63 -3.10 -2.94 -13.37
C TYR A 63 -3.50 -3.89 -12.25
N ASP A 64 -4.80 -4.09 -12.05
CA ASP A 64 -5.28 -5.08 -11.09
C ASP A 64 -5.05 -6.51 -11.64
N LYS A 65 -5.46 -7.53 -10.87
CA LYS A 65 -5.38 -8.94 -11.29
C LYS A 65 -6.15 -9.25 -12.58
N ASN A 66 -7.13 -8.42 -12.94
CA ASN A 66 -7.96 -8.56 -14.14
C ASN A 66 -7.40 -7.79 -15.34
N GLY A 67 -6.33 -7.00 -15.16
CA GLY A 67 -5.74 -6.15 -16.19
C GLY A 67 -6.44 -4.81 -16.35
N GLU A 68 -7.27 -4.40 -15.38
CA GLU A 68 -7.93 -3.10 -15.35
C GLU A 68 -6.96 -2.02 -14.91
N LYS A 69 -6.92 -0.92 -15.68
CA LYS A 69 -5.95 0.15 -15.49
C LYS A 69 -6.42 1.14 -14.42
N LYS A 70 -5.50 1.54 -13.54
CA LYS A 70 -5.63 2.71 -12.66
C LYS A 70 -4.33 3.51 -12.68
N VAL A 71 -4.40 4.82 -12.46
CA VAL A 71 -3.21 5.63 -12.19
C VAL A 71 -3.02 5.67 -10.68
N LEU A 72 -1.86 5.22 -10.20
CA LEU A 72 -1.53 5.13 -8.79
C LEU A 72 -0.57 6.25 -8.44
N ASN A 73 -1.00 7.12 -7.53
CA ASN A 73 -0.18 8.19 -6.97
C ASN A 73 0.30 7.78 -5.58
N PHE A 74 1.61 7.75 -5.37
CA PHE A 74 2.19 7.37 -4.08
C PHE A 74 3.56 7.99 -3.88
N ASN A 75 3.96 8.04 -2.60
CA ASN A 75 5.21 8.59 -2.16
C ASN A 75 6.16 7.47 -1.70
N ALA A 76 7.46 7.68 -1.85
CA ALA A 76 8.49 6.82 -1.30
C ALA A 76 9.44 7.64 -0.43
N SER A 77 9.16 7.66 0.87
CA SER A 77 9.98 8.33 1.88
C SER A 77 11.28 7.56 2.11
N LYS A 78 12.20 7.70 1.16
CA LYS A 78 13.52 7.09 1.11
C LYS A 78 14.56 8.15 0.75
N ASP A 79 15.80 7.88 1.11
CA ASP A 79 16.97 8.69 0.74
C ASP A 79 17.22 8.70 -0.78
N ARG A 80 16.72 7.69 -1.51
CA ARG A 80 16.90 7.51 -2.95
C ARG A 80 15.61 7.05 -3.65
N PRO A 81 15.50 7.26 -4.97
CA PRO A 81 14.41 6.71 -5.78
C PRO A 81 14.24 5.19 -5.61
N LEU A 82 13.03 4.72 -5.91
CA LEU A 82 12.78 3.31 -6.11
C LEU A 82 13.57 2.82 -7.34
N ARG A 83 14.03 1.57 -7.28
CA ARG A 83 14.82 0.97 -8.36
C ARG A 83 13.99 0.90 -9.63
N ARG A 84 14.51 1.46 -10.73
CA ARG A 84 13.91 1.32 -12.06
C ARG A 84 13.70 -0.15 -12.40
N GLU A 85 12.64 -0.41 -13.16
CA GLU A 85 12.22 -1.75 -13.60
C GLU A 85 11.76 -2.70 -12.48
N ALA A 86 11.83 -2.29 -11.21
CA ALA A 86 11.20 -3.04 -10.14
C ALA A 86 9.67 -3.05 -10.32
N PHE A 87 9.05 -4.16 -9.96
CA PHE A 87 7.60 -4.26 -9.90
C PHE A 87 7.14 -4.09 -8.47
N LEU A 88 6.04 -3.37 -8.28
CA LEU A 88 5.41 -3.25 -6.97
C LEU A 88 3.99 -3.80 -7.02
N LYS A 89 3.59 -4.46 -5.93
CA LYS A 89 2.18 -4.61 -5.57
C LYS A 89 1.78 -3.41 -4.71
N VAL A 90 0.82 -2.64 -5.17
CA VAL A 90 0.31 -1.41 -4.56
C VAL A 90 -1.11 -1.67 -4.06
N THR A 91 -1.35 -1.48 -2.77
CA THR A 91 -2.69 -1.56 -2.20
C THR A 91 -3.34 -0.18 -2.30
N TRP A 92 -4.48 -0.12 -2.97
CA TRP A 92 -5.26 1.09 -3.20
C TRP A 92 -6.61 1.00 -2.51
N ASN A 93 -6.94 2.00 -1.70
CA ASN A 93 -8.22 2.13 -1.03
C ASN A 93 -8.99 3.30 -1.63
N GLU A 94 -10.28 3.11 -1.91
CA GLU A 94 -11.13 4.14 -2.53
C GLU A 94 -11.16 5.46 -1.78
N LYS A 95 -11.10 5.44 -0.44
CA LYS A 95 -11.17 6.64 0.41
C LYS A 95 -9.81 7.27 0.69
N LYS A 96 -8.71 6.50 0.58
CA LYS A 96 -7.38 6.91 1.04
C LYS A 96 -6.33 7.00 -0.06
N GLY A 97 -6.62 6.50 -1.27
CA GLY A 97 -5.61 6.32 -2.29
C GLY A 97 -4.68 5.15 -1.96
N VAL A 98 -3.40 5.27 -2.31
CA VAL A 98 -2.41 4.22 -2.03
C VAL A 98 -2.12 4.15 -0.53
N THR A 99 -2.36 2.98 0.07
CA THR A 99 -2.14 2.74 1.51
C THR A 99 -0.84 2.01 1.79
N SER A 100 -0.35 1.21 0.84
CA SER A 100 0.94 0.52 0.95
C SER A 100 1.43 0.07 -0.42
N TYR A 101 2.73 -0.22 -0.51
CA TYR A 101 3.30 -0.95 -1.62
C TYR A 101 4.43 -1.86 -1.14
N GLU A 102 4.65 -2.95 -1.85
CA GLU A 102 5.77 -3.86 -1.63
C GLU A 102 6.38 -4.29 -2.97
N GLU A 103 7.71 -4.48 -2.98
CA GLU A 103 8.40 -4.98 -4.17
C GLU A 103 8.05 -6.46 -4.41
N VAL A 104 7.73 -6.78 -5.65
CA VAL A 104 7.44 -8.14 -6.11
C VAL A 104 8.29 -8.48 -7.32
N THR A 105 8.51 -9.77 -7.54
CA THR A 105 9.17 -10.25 -8.75
C THR A 105 8.18 -10.33 -9.91
N GLN A 106 8.68 -10.30 -11.15
CA GLN A 106 7.84 -10.47 -12.36
C GLN A 106 6.99 -11.76 -12.30
N LYS A 107 7.52 -12.84 -11.71
CA LYS A 107 6.81 -14.13 -11.58
C LYS A 107 5.61 -14.07 -10.62
N GLN A 108 5.55 -13.07 -9.75
CA GLN A 108 4.45 -12.87 -8.80
C GLN A 108 3.34 -11.98 -9.38
N LEU A 109 3.53 -11.42 -10.57
CA LEU A 109 2.50 -10.64 -11.25
C LEU A 109 1.35 -11.55 -11.68
N PRO A 110 0.09 -11.16 -11.47
CA PRO A 110 -1.04 -11.81 -12.12
C PRO A 110 -0.87 -11.77 -13.63
N LYS A 111 -1.22 -12.86 -14.33
CA LYS A 111 -1.02 -13.02 -15.76
C LYS A 111 -1.50 -11.80 -16.58
N LYS A 112 -2.72 -11.33 -16.34
CA LYS A 112 -3.27 -10.17 -17.07
C LYS A 112 -2.57 -8.86 -16.74
N ALA A 113 -2.11 -8.68 -15.51
CA ALA A 113 -1.33 -7.50 -15.13
C ALA A 113 0.05 -7.52 -15.81
N ALA A 114 0.72 -8.68 -15.83
CA ALA A 114 1.97 -8.87 -16.54
C ALA A 114 1.82 -8.54 -18.04
N GLU A 115 0.80 -9.09 -18.70
CA GLU A 115 0.52 -8.81 -20.12
C GLU A 115 0.35 -7.31 -20.39
N LYS A 116 -0.34 -6.59 -19.50
CA LYS A 116 -0.52 -5.13 -19.62
C LYS A 116 0.75 -4.33 -19.35
N LEU A 117 1.67 -4.88 -18.56
CA LEU A 117 2.99 -4.32 -18.29
C LEU A 117 4.03 -4.73 -19.37
N GLY A 118 3.67 -5.61 -20.31
CA GLY A 118 4.52 -6.05 -21.40
C GLY A 118 5.28 -7.36 -21.15
N PHE A 119 4.79 -8.22 -20.26
CA PHE A 119 5.45 -9.45 -19.80
C PHE A 119 4.57 -10.70 -19.85
#